data_AF-A0A7C1LTZ9-F1
#
_entry.id   AF-A0A7C1LTZ9-F1
#
_cell.length_a   1.000
_cell.length_b   1.000
_cell.length_c   1.000
_cell.angle_alpha   90.00
_cell.angle_beta   90.00
_cell.angle_gamma   90.00
#
_symmetry.space_group_name_H-M   'P 1'
#
loop_
_entity.id
_entity.type
_entity.pdbx_description
1 polymer ?
#
loop_
_entity_poly.entity_id
_entity_poly.type
_entity_poly.pdbx_seq_one_letter_code
_entity_poly.pdbx_strand_id
1 'polypeptide(L)'
;MMLRILRTFQMRFRYKHPQTQDFIDVVNEVTGKDLSWFFEELFFGTLNFDYGISSVASIEKKKYVRGIFDVDGRKEEITSKRIKKMEKEDKKSGDKKYYITEVKVRRFGEARVRGDVVMKLKVVFEDGSEEVTNWRGQKRWKKFTFEKPAKAKYAQIDPDNIWLIDSNLTNNSLKRKPSRKGIFKVATELLFIIQNYLQCAVSLI
;
A
#
# COMPACT_ATOMS: atom_id res chain seq x y z
N MET A 1 -5.46 -14.77 -20.30
CA MET A 1 -4.47 -15.67 -19.66
C MET A 1 -5.13 -16.88 -19.03
N MET A 2 -6.06 -16.71 -18.08
CA MET A 2 -6.77 -17.82 -17.41
C MET A 2 -7.51 -18.77 -18.38
N LEU A 3 -8.22 -18.25 -19.39
CA LEU A 3 -8.90 -19.10 -20.39
C LEU A 3 -7.94 -20.03 -21.15
N ARG A 4 -6.69 -19.59 -21.38
CA ARG A 4 -5.67 -20.40 -22.05
C ARG A 4 -5.21 -21.55 -21.14
N ILE A 5 -5.06 -21.31 -19.84
CA ILE A 5 -4.74 -22.34 -18.84
C ILE A 5 -5.85 -23.39 -18.83
N LEU A 6 -7.10 -22.98 -18.64
CA LEU A 6 -8.24 -23.89 -18.55
C LEU A 6 -8.45 -24.67 -19.84
N ARG A 7 -8.31 -24.02 -21.01
CA ARG A 7 -8.37 -24.70 -22.31
C ARG A 7 -7.27 -25.75 -22.45
N THR A 8 -6.03 -25.41 -22.09
CA THR A 8 -4.88 -26.33 -22.21
C THR A 8 -5.05 -27.54 -21.29
N PHE A 9 -5.45 -27.30 -20.04
CA PHE A 9 -5.76 -28.36 -19.08
C PHE A 9 -6.90 -29.27 -19.58
N GLN A 10 -8.01 -28.67 -20.01
CA GLN A 10 -9.16 -29.40 -20.53
C GLN A 10 -8.82 -30.23 -21.77
N MET A 11 -8.00 -29.71 -22.69
CA MET A 11 -7.59 -30.43 -23.89
C MET A 11 -6.66 -31.60 -23.57
N ARG A 12 -5.71 -31.42 -22.63
CA ARG A 12 -4.71 -32.44 -22.28
C ARG A 12 -5.27 -33.60 -21.47
N PHE A 13 -6.22 -33.30 -20.58
CA PHE A 13 -6.80 -34.25 -19.63
C PHE A 13 -8.27 -34.59 -19.93
N ARG A 14 -8.76 -34.28 -21.13
CA ARG A 14 -10.09 -34.69 -21.56
C ARG A 14 -10.23 -36.21 -21.44
N TYR A 15 -11.30 -36.66 -20.76
CA TYR A 15 -11.58 -38.08 -20.52
C TYR A 15 -10.52 -38.81 -19.68
N LYS A 16 -9.71 -38.09 -18.89
CA LYS A 16 -8.74 -38.63 -17.93
C LYS A 16 -9.10 -38.22 -16.50
N HIS A 17 -8.36 -38.75 -15.52
CA HIS A 17 -8.46 -38.40 -14.09
C HIS A 17 -7.20 -37.66 -13.62
N PRO A 18 -7.05 -36.36 -13.94
CA PRO A 18 -5.91 -35.57 -13.50
C PRO A 18 -5.89 -35.40 -11.98
N GLN A 19 -4.69 -35.27 -11.42
CA GLN A 19 -4.47 -34.89 -10.04
C GLN A 19 -4.20 -33.38 -9.92
N THR A 20 -4.14 -32.88 -8.70
CA THR A 20 -3.88 -31.44 -8.44
C THR A 20 -2.55 -30.98 -9.04
N GLN A 21 -1.51 -31.81 -8.99
CA GLN A 21 -0.20 -31.48 -9.55
C GLN A 21 -0.25 -31.23 -11.06
N ASP A 22 -1.02 -32.02 -11.80
CA ASP A 22 -1.20 -31.85 -13.25
C ASP A 22 -1.72 -30.45 -13.61
N PHE A 23 -2.60 -29.90 -12.77
CA PHE A 23 -3.13 -28.55 -12.96
C PHE A 23 -2.06 -27.49 -12.66
N ILE A 24 -1.31 -27.65 -11.59
CA ILE A 24 -0.21 -26.74 -11.21
C ILE A 24 0.85 -26.70 -12.32
N ASP A 25 1.18 -27.85 -12.90
CA ASP A 25 2.15 -27.95 -13.99
C ASP A 25 1.66 -27.22 -15.25
N VAL A 26 0.38 -27.39 -15.63
CA VAL A 26 -0.21 -26.66 -16.77
C VAL A 26 -0.24 -25.15 -16.50
N VAL A 27 -0.52 -24.72 -15.27
CA VAL A 27 -0.47 -23.31 -14.88
C VAL A 27 0.96 -22.78 -15.05
N ASN A 28 1.97 -23.47 -14.52
CA ASN A 28 3.36 -23.03 -14.61
C ASN A 28 3.84 -22.97 -16.07
N GLU A 29 3.52 -23.98 -16.89
CA GLU A 29 3.84 -24.04 -18.32
C GLU A 29 3.23 -22.86 -19.09
N VAL A 30 1.91 -22.64 -18.94
CA VAL A 30 1.18 -21.64 -19.72
C VAL A 30 1.52 -20.21 -19.28
N THR A 31 1.88 -20.01 -18.01
CA THR A 31 2.26 -18.71 -17.47
C THR A 31 3.74 -18.39 -17.63
N GLY A 32 4.60 -19.41 -17.82
CA GLY A 32 6.05 -19.27 -17.83
C GLY A 32 6.62 -18.83 -16.47
N LYS A 33 5.88 -19.02 -15.39
CA LYS A 33 6.24 -18.62 -14.03
C LYS A 33 6.04 -19.79 -13.09
N ASP A 34 6.87 -19.85 -12.05
CA ASP A 34 6.65 -20.79 -10.95
C ASP A 34 5.62 -20.22 -9.98
N LEU A 35 4.39 -20.74 -10.06
CA LEU A 35 3.27 -20.42 -9.19
C LEU A 35 3.01 -21.54 -8.16
N SER A 36 3.92 -22.50 -8.02
CA SER A 36 3.76 -23.61 -7.07
C SER A 36 3.59 -23.09 -5.63
N TRP A 37 4.33 -22.04 -5.27
CA TRP A 37 4.22 -21.37 -3.97
C TRP A 37 2.80 -20.89 -3.64
N PHE A 38 2.02 -20.48 -4.64
CA PHE A 38 0.67 -19.95 -4.44
C PHE A 38 -0.27 -21.07 -3.97
N PHE A 39 -0.17 -22.24 -4.61
CA PHE A 39 -0.96 -23.42 -4.24
C PHE A 39 -0.48 -24.00 -2.90
N GLU A 40 0.83 -24.07 -2.68
CA GLU A 40 1.42 -24.50 -1.40
C GLU A 40 0.94 -23.66 -0.22
N GLU A 41 1.04 -22.34 -0.31
CA GLU A 41 0.75 -21.47 0.82
C GLU A 41 -0.76 -21.33 1.07
N LEU A 42 -1.57 -21.22 0.00
CA LEU A 42 -2.98 -20.86 0.13
C LEU A 42 -3.94 -22.05 0.05
N PHE A 43 -3.70 -23.01 -0.84
CA PHE A 43 -4.59 -24.16 -1.01
C PHE A 43 -4.21 -25.32 -0.09
N PHE A 44 -2.91 -25.63 0.03
CA PHE A 44 -2.45 -26.75 0.86
C PHE A 44 -2.15 -26.32 2.31
N GLY A 45 -1.55 -25.14 2.50
CA GLY A 45 -1.14 -24.63 3.81
C GLY A 45 -2.25 -23.93 4.60
N THR A 46 -3.38 -23.58 3.96
CA THR A 46 -4.48 -22.78 4.56
C THR A 46 -3.98 -21.49 5.24
N LEU A 47 -2.89 -20.89 4.74
CA LEU A 47 -2.30 -19.72 5.38
C LEU A 47 -3.08 -18.46 5.02
N ASN A 48 -3.29 -17.60 5.99
CA ASN A 48 -3.94 -16.31 5.73
C ASN A 48 -3.03 -15.42 4.88
N PHE A 49 -3.57 -14.89 3.78
CA PHE A 49 -2.95 -13.85 2.96
C PHE A 49 -3.49 -12.49 3.42
N ASP A 50 -2.62 -11.68 4.04
CA ASP A 50 -2.97 -10.33 4.47
C ASP A 50 -1.73 -9.44 4.39
N TYR A 51 -1.76 -8.51 3.44
CA TYR A 51 -0.71 -7.55 3.13
C TYR A 51 -1.27 -6.14 3.17
N GLY A 52 -0.86 -5.37 4.19
CA GLY A 52 -1.42 -4.05 4.43
C GLY A 52 -0.39 -2.98 4.77
N ILE A 53 -0.89 -1.77 4.98
CA ILE A 53 -0.08 -0.63 5.44
C ILE A 53 -0.33 -0.41 6.92
N SER A 54 0.72 -0.52 7.73
CA SER A 54 0.61 -0.35 9.17
C SER A 54 0.71 1.11 9.62
N SER A 55 1.47 1.95 8.90
CA SER A 55 1.61 3.36 9.26
C SER A 55 2.07 4.23 8.09
N VAL A 56 1.55 5.45 8.02
CA VAL A 56 2.00 6.51 7.12
C VAL A 56 2.25 7.77 7.95
N ALA A 57 3.49 8.25 7.97
CA ALA A 57 3.88 9.47 8.68
C ALA A 57 4.66 10.38 7.74
N SER A 58 4.50 11.70 7.90
CA SER A 58 5.32 12.70 7.21
C SER A 58 5.86 13.68 8.24
N ILE A 59 7.18 13.71 8.39
CA ILE A 59 7.90 14.54 9.35
C ILE A 59 8.64 15.63 8.58
N GLU A 60 8.60 16.86 9.05
CA GLU A 60 9.38 17.95 8.43
C GLU A 60 10.88 17.67 8.63
N LYS A 61 11.63 17.63 7.52
CA LYS A 61 13.07 17.46 7.54
C LYS A 61 13.69 18.72 8.11
N LYS A 62 14.27 18.61 9.31
CA LYS A 62 15.03 19.72 9.89
C LYS A 62 16.30 19.91 9.06
N LYS A 63 16.43 21.08 8.42
CA LYS A 63 17.63 21.44 7.66
C LYS A 63 18.85 21.59 8.55
N TYR A 64 18.64 22.12 9.75
CA TYR A 64 19.69 22.38 10.72
C TYR A 64 19.60 21.38 11.87
N VAL A 65 20.68 20.65 12.11
CA VAL A 65 20.83 19.75 13.24
C VAL A 65 21.68 20.45 14.30
N ARG A 66 21.38 20.23 15.58
CA ARG A 66 22.21 20.76 16.67
C ARG A 66 23.49 19.93 16.75
N GLY A 67 24.64 20.58 16.66
CA GLY A 67 25.94 19.90 16.70
C GLY A 67 27.09 20.86 16.46
N ILE A 68 28.29 20.32 16.56
CA ILE A 68 29.53 20.99 16.13
C ILE A 68 29.81 20.43 14.74
N PHE A 69 29.75 21.29 13.72
CA PHE A 69 30.07 20.93 12.35
C PHE A 69 31.38 21.57 11.97
N ASP A 70 32.25 20.81 11.30
CA ASP A 70 33.46 21.34 10.71
C ASP A 70 33.10 21.85 9.31
N VAL A 71 33.04 23.17 9.17
CA VAL A 71 32.80 23.83 7.88
C VAL A 71 34.06 24.61 7.55
N ASP A 72 34.73 24.22 6.47
CA ASP A 72 35.98 24.83 5.99
C ASP A 72 37.09 24.93 7.07
N GLY A 73 37.26 23.89 7.89
CA GLY A 73 38.30 23.81 8.93
C GLY A 73 37.99 24.64 10.19
N ARG A 74 36.79 25.21 10.28
CA ARG A 74 36.29 25.91 11.47
C ARG A 74 35.15 25.10 12.09
N LYS A 75 35.31 24.78 13.38
CA LYS A 75 34.24 24.17 14.18
C LYS A 75 33.16 25.22 14.47
N GLU A 76 32.08 25.19 13.70
CA GLU A 76 30.90 26.00 13.97
C GLU A 76 29.93 25.23 14.87
N GLU A 77 29.59 25.83 16.02
CA GLU A 77 28.53 25.31 16.87
C GLU A 77 27.17 25.86 16.40
N ILE A 78 26.28 24.94 16.05
CA ILE A 78 24.89 25.25 15.74
C ILE A 78 24.07 25.08 17.02
N THR A 79 23.95 26.15 17.80
CA THR A 79 23.11 26.19 19.01
C THR A 79 21.61 26.32 18.65
N SER A 80 20.72 25.88 19.54
CA SER A 80 19.26 25.96 19.39
C SER A 80 18.71 27.36 19.08
N LYS A 81 19.36 28.43 19.58
CA LYS A 81 19.00 29.82 19.26
C LYS A 81 19.36 30.21 17.82
N ARG A 82 20.50 29.72 17.30
CA ARG A 82 20.98 29.98 15.93
C ARG A 82 20.10 29.26 14.90
N ILE A 83 19.69 28.02 15.19
CA ILE A 83 18.69 27.26 14.41
C ILE A 83 17.38 28.04 14.27
N LYS A 84 16.82 28.56 15.38
CA LYS A 84 15.57 29.34 15.33
C LYS A 84 15.69 30.62 14.51
N LYS A 85 16.89 31.20 14.40
CA LYS A 85 17.16 32.40 13.59
C LYS A 85 17.22 32.03 12.10
N MET A 86 17.98 30.99 11.77
CA MET A 86 18.09 30.45 10.40
C MET A 86 16.72 29.93 9.88
N GLU A 87 15.94 29.23 10.70
CA GLU A 87 14.58 28.80 10.34
C GLU A 87 13.61 29.98 10.10
N LYS A 88 13.83 31.12 10.76
CA LYS A 88 13.04 32.35 10.54
C LYS A 88 13.47 33.07 9.26
N GLU A 89 14.75 33.06 8.92
CA GLU A 89 15.30 33.61 7.68
C GLU A 89 14.86 32.76 6.47
N ASP A 90 14.93 31.43 6.56
CA ASP A 90 14.42 30.50 5.55
C ASP A 90 12.92 30.72 5.27
N LYS A 91 12.11 30.89 6.34
CA LYS A 91 10.68 31.20 6.21
C LYS A 91 10.40 32.52 5.49
N LYS A 92 11.30 33.51 5.60
CA LYS A 92 11.19 34.80 4.90
C LYS A 92 11.65 34.69 3.44
N SER A 93 12.62 33.83 3.15
CA SER A 93 13.12 33.59 1.77
C SER A 93 12.19 32.73 0.91
N GLY A 94 11.16 32.09 1.51
CA GLY A 94 10.21 31.25 0.79
C GLY A 94 10.73 29.85 0.45
N ASP A 95 11.76 29.40 1.15
CA ASP A 95 12.46 28.17 0.80
C ASP A 95 11.57 26.92 1.01
N LYS A 96 11.58 25.99 0.04
CA LYS A 96 10.65 24.85 0.04
C LYS A 96 10.96 23.90 1.20
N LYS A 97 9.95 23.62 2.02
CA LYS A 97 10.05 22.66 3.12
C LYS A 97 10.09 21.24 2.58
N TYR A 98 11.09 20.48 2.99
CA TYR A 98 11.16 19.04 2.69
C TYR A 98 10.55 18.24 3.83
N TYR A 99 9.84 17.18 3.46
CA TYR A 99 9.23 16.23 4.35
C TYR A 99 9.84 14.84 4.11
N ILE A 100 10.22 14.19 5.20
CA ILE A 100 10.55 12.77 5.23
C ILE A 100 9.25 12.03 5.49
N THR A 101 8.76 11.32 4.47
CA THR A 101 7.60 10.45 4.57
C THR A 101 8.06 9.02 4.85
N GLU A 102 7.59 8.46 5.95
CA GLU A 102 7.80 7.06 6.31
C GLU A 102 6.51 6.26 6.09
N VAL A 103 6.60 5.22 5.27
CA VAL A 103 5.51 4.26 5.04
C VAL A 103 5.98 2.90 5.51
N LYS A 104 5.30 2.32 6.51
CA LYS A 104 5.55 0.95 6.96
C LYS A 104 4.51 0.04 6.35
N VAL A 105 4.99 -0.89 5.53
CA VAL A 105 4.19 -1.96 4.94
C VAL A 105 4.43 -3.22 5.77
N ARG A 106 3.36 -3.98 6.02
CA ARG A 106 3.39 -5.17 6.87
C ARG A 106 2.61 -6.30 6.22
N ARG A 107 3.16 -7.50 6.33
CA ARG A 107 2.43 -8.74 6.09
C ARG A 107 1.79 -9.14 7.42
N PHE A 108 0.49 -9.00 7.54
CA PHE A 108 -0.26 -9.42 8.72
C PHE A 108 -0.52 -10.92 8.70
N GLY A 109 -0.68 -11.49 7.51
CA GLY A 109 -0.84 -12.92 7.27
C GLY A 109 0.47 -13.70 7.34
N GLU A 110 0.34 -15.02 7.20
CA GLU A 110 1.49 -15.93 7.18
C GLU A 110 1.94 -16.29 5.76
N ALA A 111 1.00 -16.28 4.80
CA ALA A 111 1.24 -16.65 3.42
C ALA A 111 2.29 -15.73 2.78
N ARG A 112 3.33 -16.31 2.16
CA ARG A 112 4.44 -15.54 1.58
C ARG A 112 4.39 -15.54 0.07
N VAL A 113 4.38 -14.35 -0.53
CA VAL A 113 4.59 -14.18 -1.97
C VAL A 113 6.02 -14.59 -2.37
N ARG A 114 6.18 -15.58 -3.27
CA ARG A 114 7.49 -16.08 -3.75
C ARG A 114 7.66 -15.92 -5.27
N GLY A 115 8.82 -16.35 -5.77
CA GLY A 115 9.19 -16.28 -7.19
C GLY A 115 9.37 -14.84 -7.68
N ASP A 116 8.90 -14.58 -8.89
CA ASP A 116 9.00 -13.26 -9.55
C ASP A 116 7.88 -12.28 -9.16
N VAL A 117 7.08 -12.64 -8.16
CA VAL A 117 5.93 -11.86 -7.74
C VAL A 117 6.35 -10.82 -6.71
N VAL A 118 5.93 -9.57 -6.92
CA VAL A 118 6.20 -8.44 -6.02
C VAL A 118 4.91 -7.68 -5.70
N MET A 119 4.79 -7.23 -4.46
CA MET A 119 3.74 -6.33 -4.03
C MET A 119 4.09 -4.89 -4.45
N LYS A 120 3.20 -4.23 -5.17
CA LYS A 120 3.35 -2.83 -5.53
C LYS A 120 2.88 -1.94 -4.37
N LEU A 121 3.68 -0.96 -3.99
CA LEU A 121 3.33 0.12 -3.08
C LEU A 121 3.24 1.41 -3.87
N LYS A 122 2.10 2.10 -3.79
CA LYS A 122 1.88 3.42 -4.35
C LYS A 122 1.72 4.43 -3.21
N VAL A 123 2.48 5.52 -3.25
CA VAL A 123 2.37 6.64 -2.30
C VAL A 123 1.99 7.89 -3.07
N VAL A 124 0.92 8.56 -2.65
CA VAL A 124 0.43 9.79 -3.29
C VAL A 124 0.61 10.94 -2.32
N PHE A 125 1.18 12.03 -2.80
CA PHE A 125 1.50 13.22 -2.01
C PHE A 125 0.42 14.31 -2.17
N GLU A 126 0.43 15.30 -1.27
CA GLU A 126 -0.53 16.41 -1.28
C GLU A 126 -0.39 17.33 -2.50
N ASP A 127 0.79 17.35 -3.13
CA ASP A 127 1.06 18.09 -4.38
C ASP A 127 0.61 17.34 -5.65
N GLY A 128 0.06 16.13 -5.50
CA GLY A 128 -0.36 15.28 -6.61
C GLY A 128 0.75 14.40 -7.18
N SER A 129 2.00 14.53 -6.70
CA SER A 129 3.06 13.60 -7.10
C SER A 129 2.79 12.19 -6.58
N GLU A 130 3.26 11.19 -7.33
CA GLU A 130 3.09 9.78 -6.99
C GLU A 130 4.45 9.07 -7.04
N GLU A 131 4.67 8.16 -6.10
CA GLU A 131 5.83 7.28 -6.06
C GLU A 131 5.36 5.83 -6.01
N VAL A 132 5.90 4.99 -6.89
CA VAL A 132 5.59 3.56 -6.94
C VAL A 132 6.86 2.78 -6.62
N THR A 133 6.77 1.86 -5.67
CA THR A 133 7.89 1.02 -5.25
C THR A 133 7.45 -0.42 -5.08
N ASN A 134 8.34 -1.36 -5.34
CA ASN A 134 8.05 -2.78 -5.21
C ASN A 134 8.58 -3.35 -3.88
N TRP A 135 7.83 -4.29 -3.32
CA TRP A 135 8.19 -5.06 -2.15
C TRP A 135 8.09 -6.54 -2.42
N ARG A 136 9.17 -7.29 -2.17
CA ARG A 136 9.19 -8.76 -2.33
C ARG A 136 8.22 -9.50 -1.39
N GLY A 137 7.65 -8.86 -0.37
CA GLY A 137 6.67 -9.50 0.54
C GLY A 137 7.19 -10.64 1.43
N GLN A 138 8.50 -10.93 1.39
CA GLN A 138 9.14 -12.01 2.15
C GLN A 138 9.34 -11.69 3.64
N LYS A 139 9.76 -10.47 3.95
CA LYS A 139 9.91 -9.99 5.33
C LYS A 139 8.53 -9.72 5.95
N ARG A 140 8.41 -9.78 7.28
CA ARG A 140 7.15 -9.45 7.98
C ARG A 140 6.76 -7.98 7.80
N TRP A 141 7.74 -7.09 7.69
CA TRP A 141 7.51 -5.67 7.45
C TRP A 141 8.68 -5.05 6.69
N LYS A 142 8.42 -3.90 6.06
CA LYS A 142 9.45 -3.04 5.46
C LYS A 142 9.04 -1.57 5.62
N LYS A 143 10.00 -0.74 6.03
CA LYS A 143 9.85 0.71 6.06
C LYS A 143 10.42 1.30 4.78
N PHE A 144 9.61 2.10 4.10
CA PHE A 144 10.00 2.93 2.97
C PHE A 144 10.07 4.38 3.40
N THR A 145 11.09 5.09 2.94
CA THR A 145 11.34 6.49 3.28
C THR A 145 11.43 7.29 1.99
N PHE A 146 10.66 8.38 1.90
CA PHE A 146 10.61 9.26 0.73
C PHE A 146 10.89 10.69 1.18
N GLU A 147 11.79 11.39 0.48
CA GLU A 147 12.05 12.81 0.72
C GLU A 147 11.39 13.65 -0.38
N LYS A 148 10.36 14.42 -0.02
CA LYS A 148 9.57 15.22 -0.98
C LYS A 148 9.19 16.58 -0.38
N PRO A 149 8.94 17.61 -1.21
CA PRO A 149 8.50 18.93 -0.74
C PRO A 149 7.04 18.94 -0.25
N ALA A 150 6.33 17.81 -0.33
CA ALA A 150 4.94 17.66 0.10
C ALA A 150 4.78 16.49 1.09
N LYS A 151 3.74 16.57 1.93
CA LYS A 151 3.36 15.48 2.84
C LYS A 151 2.64 14.38 2.07
N ALA A 152 2.68 13.16 2.57
CA ALA A 152 1.86 12.09 2.05
C ALA A 152 0.38 12.39 2.28
N LYS A 153 -0.42 12.20 1.23
CA LYS A 153 -1.88 12.21 1.29
C LYS A 153 -2.37 10.84 1.75
N TYR A 154 -1.92 9.78 1.07
CA TYR A 154 -2.18 8.39 1.41
C TYR A 154 -1.15 7.47 0.76
N ALA A 155 -1.09 6.23 1.25
CA ALA A 155 -0.37 5.15 0.61
C ALA A 155 -1.32 3.97 0.39
N GLN A 156 -1.02 3.15 -0.61
CA GLN A 156 -1.79 1.97 -0.97
C GLN A 156 -0.85 0.84 -1.43
N ILE A 157 -1.03 -0.35 -0.87
CA ILE A 157 -0.43 -1.58 -1.40
C ILE A 157 -1.42 -2.23 -2.37
N ASP A 158 -0.88 -2.86 -3.41
CA ASP A 158 -1.65 -3.44 -4.51
C ASP A 158 -2.69 -2.48 -5.11
N PRO A 159 -2.25 -1.35 -5.70
CA PRO A 159 -3.17 -0.37 -6.30
C PRO A 159 -4.01 -0.95 -7.45
N ASP A 160 -3.54 -2.02 -8.07
CA ASP A 160 -4.19 -2.69 -9.20
C ASP A 160 -5.22 -3.75 -8.74
N ASN A 161 -5.35 -3.99 -7.43
CA ASN A 161 -6.20 -5.03 -6.83
C ASN A 161 -5.98 -6.42 -7.47
N ILE A 162 -4.73 -6.78 -7.73
CA ILE A 162 -4.37 -8.09 -8.27
C ILE A 162 -4.63 -9.19 -7.23
N TRP A 163 -4.46 -8.89 -5.95
CA TRP A 163 -4.54 -9.84 -4.83
C TRP A 163 -5.87 -9.75 -4.09
N LEU A 164 -6.96 -10.07 -4.77
CA LEU A 164 -8.30 -10.14 -4.16
C LEU A 164 -8.46 -11.25 -3.11
N ILE A 165 -7.49 -12.18 -3.05
CA ILE A 165 -7.42 -13.22 -2.02
C ILE A 165 -7.01 -12.67 -0.65
N ASP A 166 -6.61 -11.40 -0.58
CA ASP A 166 -6.30 -10.74 0.67
C ASP A 166 -7.53 -10.72 1.60
N SER A 167 -7.35 -11.27 2.79
CA SER A 167 -8.41 -11.35 3.80
C SER A 167 -8.89 -9.98 4.29
N ASN A 168 -8.10 -8.91 4.13
CA ASN A 168 -8.46 -7.59 4.61
C ASN A 168 -8.05 -6.46 3.66
N LEU A 169 -8.79 -6.33 2.56
CA LEU A 169 -8.62 -5.23 1.61
C LEU A 169 -8.74 -3.82 2.22
N THR A 170 -9.37 -3.67 3.38
CA THR A 170 -9.55 -2.35 4.01
C THR A 170 -8.24 -1.78 4.58
N ASN A 171 -7.28 -2.64 4.92
CA ASN A 171 -5.98 -2.23 5.45
C ASN A 171 -4.94 -1.99 4.32
N ASN A 172 -5.29 -2.29 3.07
CA ASN A 172 -4.40 -2.12 1.92
C ASN A 172 -4.14 -0.65 1.60
N SER A 173 -4.96 0.27 2.11
CA SER A 173 -4.74 1.71 1.97
C SER A 173 -4.79 2.42 3.31
N LEU A 174 -3.94 3.43 3.47
CA LEU A 174 -3.92 4.25 4.68
C LEU A 174 -3.71 5.72 4.33
N LYS A 175 -4.63 6.56 4.81
CA LYS A 175 -4.52 8.03 4.72
C LYS A 175 -3.71 8.55 5.89
N ARG A 176 -2.87 9.56 5.66
CA ARG A 176 -2.08 10.20 6.73
C ARG A 176 -2.97 10.94 7.74
N LYS A 177 -4.08 11.54 7.26
CA LYS A 177 -5.10 12.17 8.10
C LYS A 177 -6.42 11.41 7.96
N PRO A 178 -7.11 11.10 9.07
CA PRO A 178 -8.44 10.51 9.01
C PRO A 178 -9.42 11.46 8.32
N SER A 179 -10.38 10.90 7.60
CA SER A 179 -11.40 11.67 6.87
C SER A 179 -12.79 11.19 7.26
N ARG A 180 -13.66 12.12 7.68
CA ARG A 180 -15.06 11.82 8.04
C ARG A 180 -15.98 11.60 6.82
N LYS A 181 -15.51 11.89 5.60
CA LYS A 181 -16.31 11.75 4.36
C LYS A 181 -16.96 10.37 4.18
N GLY A 182 -16.29 9.29 4.61
CA GLY A 182 -16.85 7.95 4.54
C GLY A 182 -18.06 7.75 5.46
N ILE A 183 -17.99 8.27 6.68
CA ILE A 183 -19.10 8.25 7.64
C ILE A 183 -20.29 9.05 7.10
N PHE A 184 -20.02 10.26 6.59
CA PHE A 184 -21.07 11.07 5.97
C PHE A 184 -21.72 10.36 4.79
N LYS A 185 -20.94 9.69 3.92
CA LYS A 185 -21.48 8.92 2.79
C LYS A 185 -22.46 7.84 3.25
N VAL A 186 -22.07 7.00 4.22
CA VAL A 186 -22.93 5.92 4.73
C VAL A 186 -24.19 6.49 5.40
N ALA A 187 -24.04 7.56 6.18
CA ALA A 187 -25.18 8.24 6.79
C ALA A 187 -26.17 8.80 5.74
N THR A 188 -25.64 9.39 4.66
CA THR A 188 -26.49 9.91 3.56
C THR A 188 -27.19 8.78 2.79
N GLU A 189 -26.52 7.64 2.57
CA GLU A 189 -27.14 6.47 1.92
C GLU A 189 -28.25 5.88 2.79
N LEU A 190 -28.03 5.77 4.10
CA LEU A 190 -29.04 5.31 5.04
C LEU A 190 -30.25 6.27 5.08
N LEU A 191 -30.01 7.58 5.18
CA LEU A 191 -31.07 8.59 5.14
C LEU A 191 -31.88 8.50 3.84
N PHE A 192 -31.20 8.28 2.72
CA PHE A 192 -31.86 8.10 1.42
C PHE A 192 -32.75 6.84 1.39
N ILE A 193 -32.28 5.71 1.94
CA ILE A 193 -33.08 4.49 2.04
C ILE A 193 -34.31 4.72 2.93
N ILE A 194 -34.15 5.38 4.08
CA ILE A 194 -35.26 5.71 4.99
C ILE A 194 -36.26 6.63 4.30
N GLN A 195 -35.78 7.66 3.61
CA GLN A 195 -36.63 8.57 2.84
C GLN A 195 -37.46 7.83 1.79
N ASN A 196 -36.83 6.95 0.99
CA ASN A 196 -37.54 6.16 -0.01
C ASN A 196 -38.59 5.25 0.61
N TYR A 197 -38.29 4.61 1.75
CA TYR A 197 -39.25 3.77 2.45
C TYR A 197 -40.48 4.55 2.93
N LEU A 198 -40.25 5.72 3.54
CA LEU A 198 -41.35 6.60 3.98
C LEU A 198 -42.20 7.09 2.80
N GLN A 199 -41.56 7.42 1.67
CA GLN A 199 -42.27 7.89 0.48
C GLN A 199 -43.11 6.78 -0.16
N CYS A 200 -42.61 5.55 -0.21
CA CYS A 200 -43.39 4.38 -0.63
C CYS A 200 -44.58 4.13 0.32
N ALA A 201 -44.36 4.20 1.64
CA ALA A 201 -45.42 3.99 2.62
C ALA A 201 -46.55 5.02 2.49
N VAL A 202 -46.21 6.29 2.23
CA VAL A 202 -47.21 7.35 1.98
C VAL A 202 -47.95 7.14 0.66
N SER A 203 -47.28 6.64 -0.39
CA SER A 203 -47.93 6.39 -1.69
C SER A 203 -48.87 5.17 -1.74
N LEU A 204 -48.85 4.33 -0.70
CA LEU A 204 -49.69 3.13 -0.55
C LEU A 204 -50.97 3.37 0.27
N ILE A 205 -51.12 4.58 0.85
CA ILE A 205 -52.29 5.04 1.62
C ILE A 205 -53.07 6.01 0.75
#